data_AF-A0A932NLF7-F1
#
_entry.id   AF-A0A932NLF7-F1
#
_cell.length_a   1.000
_cell.length_b   1.000
_cell.length_c   1.000
_cell.angle_alpha   90.00
_cell.angle_beta   90.00
_cell.angle_gamma   90.00
#
_symmetry.space_group_name_H-M   'P 1'
#
loop_
_entity.id
_entity.type
_entity.pdbx_description
1 polymer ?
#
loop_
_entity_poly.entity_id
_entity_poly.type
_entity_poly.pdbx_seq_one_letter_code
_entity_poly.pdbx_strand_id
1 'polypeptide(L)'
;MYVPSAVPVTVCAGDSPLSRSNLQSCDFDAHRRRIRNFPSDPKILLLEPFYPPEAAWGSVKVEQGYLPPLGTISVYRWLKEQGYSVDFQDTQFGDVTEERLRDLLRRNNYSLVGLPLFTPTANHVFDTAKIIRSVLPDAVIVYGGVHATNLSVESLEESPECDFVIRREGEYTIVELLESLKRHETDFSAIEGITWRRDGATLINTSRGAEAAPAHPQAGGRGAQDPQV
;
A
#
# COMPACT_ATOMS: atom_id res chain seq x y z
N MET A 1 6.29 -24.28 -25.13
CA MET A 1 6.40 -23.81 -23.74
C MET A 1 5.93 -22.36 -23.75
N TYR A 2 4.63 -22.15 -23.53
CA TYR A 2 4.01 -20.83 -23.56
C TYR A 2 4.03 -20.30 -22.13
N VAL A 3 4.82 -19.25 -21.89
CA VAL A 3 4.80 -18.52 -20.62
C VAL A 3 3.74 -17.44 -20.79
N PRO A 4 2.56 -17.52 -20.14
CA PRO A 4 1.59 -16.46 -20.26
C PRO A 4 2.18 -15.22 -19.58
N SER A 5 2.40 -14.16 -20.37
CA SER A 5 2.70 -12.83 -19.86
C SER A 5 1.58 -12.43 -18.91
N ALA A 6 1.89 -12.31 -17.61
CA ALA A 6 1.00 -11.81 -16.58
C ALA A 6 0.68 -10.34 -16.86
N VAL A 7 -0.37 -10.08 -17.62
CA VAL A 7 -0.82 -8.71 -17.92
C VAL A 7 -1.54 -8.16 -16.67
N PRO A 8 -1.09 -7.03 -16.10
CA PRO A 8 -1.77 -6.42 -14.96
C PRO A 8 -3.21 -6.02 -15.34
N VAL A 9 -4.15 -6.24 -14.42
CA VAL A 9 -5.53 -5.78 -14.58
C VAL A 9 -5.52 -4.27 -14.38
N THR A 10 -5.94 -3.54 -15.41
CA THR A 10 -6.09 -2.08 -15.35
C THR A 10 -7.51 -1.77 -14.95
N VAL A 11 -7.68 -1.05 -13.83
CA VAL A 11 -8.99 -0.47 -13.48
C VAL A 11 -8.97 0.97 -13.95
N CYS A 12 -9.68 1.23 -15.05
CA CYS A 12 -9.83 2.59 -15.59
C CYS A 12 -10.83 3.38 -14.74
N ALA A 13 -10.64 4.70 -14.68
CA ALA A 13 -11.54 5.62 -13.99
C ALA A 13 -12.95 5.61 -14.61
N GLY A 14 -13.81 4.72 -14.15
CA GLY A 14 -15.18 4.55 -14.67
C GLY A 14 -15.97 3.40 -14.05
N ASP A 15 -15.32 2.37 -13.52
CA ASP A 15 -15.99 1.14 -13.07
C ASP A 15 -16.37 1.13 -11.57
N SER A 16 -16.01 2.18 -10.82
CA SER A 16 -16.40 2.37 -9.41
C SER A 16 -17.21 3.67 -9.25
N PRO A 17 -18.34 3.66 -8.51
CA PRO A 17 -19.13 4.86 -8.20
C PRO A 17 -18.36 5.98 -7.47
N LEU A 18 -17.16 5.69 -6.94
CA LEU A 18 -16.29 6.61 -6.21
C LEU A 18 -15.16 7.22 -7.07
N SER A 19 -15.03 6.82 -8.35
CA SER A 19 -13.81 7.00 -9.15
C SER A 19 -13.48 8.41 -9.67
N ARG A 20 -14.40 9.38 -9.64
CA ARG A 20 -14.17 10.67 -10.33
C ARG A 20 -13.58 11.80 -9.48
N SER A 21 -13.77 11.82 -8.16
CA SER A 21 -13.36 12.96 -7.33
C SER A 21 -11.96 12.83 -6.75
N ASN A 22 -11.50 11.62 -6.42
CA ASN A 22 -10.30 11.45 -5.60
C ASN A 22 -9.02 11.13 -6.39
N LEU A 23 -9.11 10.55 -7.59
CA LEU A 23 -7.94 10.38 -8.47
C LEU A 23 -7.32 11.72 -8.92
N GLN A 24 -8.10 12.81 -8.91
CA GLN A 24 -7.59 14.17 -9.12
C GLN A 24 -6.68 14.68 -7.99
N SER A 25 -6.74 14.07 -6.81
CA SER A 25 -5.95 14.48 -5.64
C SER A 25 -4.56 13.83 -5.56
N CYS A 26 -4.31 12.77 -6.34
CA CYS A 26 -3.00 12.12 -6.36
C CYS A 26 -2.02 12.97 -7.21
N ASP A 27 -1.04 13.59 -6.56
CA ASP A 27 0.05 14.30 -7.24
C ASP A 27 1.00 13.27 -7.91
N PHE A 28 0.72 12.95 -9.18
CA PHE A 28 1.51 12.01 -9.98
C PHE A 28 2.97 12.46 -10.15
N ASP A 29 3.21 13.77 -10.22
CA ASP A 29 4.56 14.30 -10.35
C ASP A 29 5.34 14.13 -9.04
N ALA A 30 4.67 14.29 -7.89
CA ALA A 30 5.25 13.94 -6.61
C ALA A 30 5.51 12.43 -6.48
N HIS A 31 4.59 11.56 -6.90
CA HIS A 31 4.82 10.11 -6.88
C HIS A 31 6.04 9.71 -7.72
N ARG A 32 6.14 10.20 -8.97
CA ARG A 32 7.32 9.98 -9.83
C ARG A 32 8.59 10.57 -9.23
N ARG A 33 8.50 11.74 -8.58
CA ARG A 33 9.64 12.36 -7.89
C ARG A 33 10.17 11.45 -6.78
N ARG A 34 9.29 10.82 -5.99
CA ARG A 34 9.68 9.88 -4.92
C ARG A 34 10.46 8.69 -5.45
N ILE A 35 9.96 8.06 -6.51
CA ILE A 35 10.63 6.91 -7.15
C ILE A 35 12.00 7.32 -7.71
N ARG A 36 12.07 8.46 -8.42
CA ARG A 36 13.31 8.96 -9.01
C ARG A 36 14.36 9.36 -7.97
N ASN A 37 13.92 9.82 -6.81
CA ASN A 37 14.81 10.27 -5.74
C ASN A 37 15.06 9.18 -4.68
N PHE A 38 14.55 7.96 -4.88
CA PHE A 38 14.68 6.89 -3.90
C PHE A 38 16.15 6.50 -3.67
N PRO A 39 16.67 6.52 -2.44
CA PRO A 39 18.09 6.32 -2.21
C PRO A 39 18.54 4.87 -2.43
N SER A 40 19.82 4.70 -2.77
CA SER A 40 20.44 3.38 -2.93
C SER A 40 20.56 2.59 -1.63
N ASP A 41 20.67 3.30 -0.49
CA ASP A 41 20.70 2.74 0.87
C ASP A 41 19.51 3.30 1.68
N PRO A 42 18.30 2.73 1.52
CA PRO A 42 17.09 3.27 2.13
C PRO A 42 17.02 2.93 3.61
N LYS A 43 16.61 3.92 4.42
CA LYS A 43 16.18 3.68 5.79
C LYS A 43 14.68 3.40 5.83
N ILE A 44 14.29 2.25 6.36
CA ILE A 44 12.92 1.74 6.34
C ILE A 44 12.32 1.85 7.73
N LEU A 45 11.07 2.32 7.80
CA LEU A 45 10.24 2.25 9.00
C LEU A 45 9.08 1.30 8.76
N LEU A 46 8.89 0.35 9.66
CA LEU A 46 7.64 -0.38 9.81
C LEU A 46 6.91 0.20 11.03
N LEU A 47 5.76 0.82 10.79
CA LEU A 47 5.02 1.58 11.80
C LEU A 47 3.65 0.97 11.99
N GLU A 48 3.35 0.51 13.21
CA GLU A 48 1.96 0.23 13.55
C GLU A 48 1.18 1.56 13.68
N PRO A 49 -0.11 1.58 13.30
CA PRO A 49 -0.88 2.82 13.19
C PRO A 49 -0.86 3.66 14.45
N PHE A 50 -0.77 4.97 14.26
CA PHE A 50 -0.82 5.95 15.33
C PHE A 50 -2.23 6.09 15.87
N TYR A 51 -2.37 5.94 17.18
CA TYR A 51 -3.59 6.25 17.90
C TYR A 51 -3.32 7.45 18.79
N PRO A 52 -4.03 8.57 18.60
CA PRO A 52 -3.90 9.68 19.52
C PRO A 52 -4.27 9.20 20.94
N PRO A 53 -3.58 9.66 21.99
CA PRO A 53 -3.82 9.22 23.37
C PRO A 53 -5.31 9.28 23.78
N GLU A 54 -6.04 10.26 23.25
CA GLU A 54 -7.47 10.46 23.47
C GLU A 54 -8.35 9.37 22.86
N ALA A 55 -7.90 8.72 21.77
CA ALA A 55 -8.57 7.58 21.15
C ALA A 55 -8.15 6.23 21.77
N ALA A 56 -7.05 6.21 22.53
CA ALA A 56 -6.57 5.01 23.21
C ALA A 56 -7.29 4.78 24.56
N TRP A 57 -7.76 5.84 25.22
CA TRP A 57 -8.40 5.75 26.53
C TRP A 57 -9.93 5.60 26.44
N GLY A 58 -10.42 4.36 26.55
CA GLY A 58 -11.83 4.07 26.86
C GLY A 58 -12.78 3.73 25.70
N SER A 59 -12.31 3.57 24.45
CA SER A 59 -13.23 3.28 23.34
C SER A 59 -13.33 1.82 22.91
N VAL A 60 -12.24 1.05 22.76
CA VAL A 60 -12.34 -0.35 22.27
C VAL A 60 -11.16 -1.26 22.71
N LYS A 61 -10.02 -0.72 23.15
CA LYS A 61 -8.78 -1.50 23.30
C LYS A 61 -8.62 -2.35 24.56
N VAL A 62 -9.52 -2.23 25.54
CA VAL A 62 -9.33 -2.90 26.84
C VAL A 62 -9.95 -4.31 26.88
N GLU A 63 -10.85 -4.67 25.96
CA GLU A 63 -11.44 -6.01 25.91
C GLU A 63 -10.80 -6.97 24.87
N GLN A 64 -10.21 -6.44 23.81
CA GLN A 64 -9.42 -7.25 22.87
C GLN A 64 -7.96 -7.24 23.32
N GLY A 65 -7.51 -8.36 23.90
CA GLY A 65 -6.11 -8.52 24.29
C GLY A 65 -5.14 -8.13 23.17
N TYR A 66 -3.97 -7.61 23.54
CA TYR A 66 -2.93 -7.24 22.60
C TYR A 66 -2.48 -8.47 21.80
N LEU A 67 -2.66 -8.41 20.47
CA LEU A 67 -2.12 -9.38 19.54
C LEU A 67 -0.86 -8.79 18.92
N PRO A 68 0.33 -9.37 19.15
CA PRO A 68 1.54 -8.92 18.50
C PRO A 68 1.36 -8.89 16.98
N PRO A 69 1.87 -7.86 16.28
CA PRO A 69 1.73 -7.74 14.83
C PRO A 69 2.68 -8.71 14.12
N LEU A 70 2.36 -10.01 14.15
CA LEU A 70 3.23 -11.08 13.65
C LEU A 70 3.60 -10.91 12.18
N GLY A 71 2.66 -10.45 11.34
CA GLY A 71 2.94 -10.16 9.93
C GLY A 71 3.98 -9.06 9.76
N THR A 72 3.83 -7.92 10.44
CA THR A 72 4.81 -6.83 10.39
C THR A 72 6.17 -7.27 10.94
N ILE A 73 6.19 -8.08 12.01
CA ILE A 73 7.42 -8.63 12.59
C ILE A 73 8.11 -9.62 11.63
N SER A 74 7.34 -10.43 10.89
CA SER A 74 7.87 -11.32 9.85
C SER A 74 8.58 -10.51 8.76
N VAL A 75 7.94 -9.46 8.24
CA VAL A 75 8.52 -8.53 7.26
C VAL A 75 9.76 -7.83 7.82
N TYR A 76 9.71 -7.35 9.07
CA TYR A 76 10.86 -6.75 9.75
C TYR A 76 12.06 -7.70 9.76
N ARG A 77 11.85 -8.95 10.19
CA ARG A 77 12.90 -9.96 10.26
C ARG A 77 13.47 -10.24 8.87
N TRP A 78 12.61 -10.44 7.89
CA TRP A 78 13.02 -10.74 6.52
C TRP A 78 13.87 -9.60 5.92
N LEU A 79 13.42 -8.35 6.04
CA LEU A 79 14.18 -7.19 5.56
C LEU A 79 15.55 -7.06 6.26
N LYS A 80 15.62 -7.33 7.56
CA LYS A 80 16.89 -7.37 8.30
C LYS A 80 17.83 -8.46 7.78
N GLU A 81 17.32 -9.64 7.45
CA GLU A 81 18.12 -10.73 6.87
C GLU A 81 18.67 -10.39 5.49
N GLN A 82 17.93 -9.58 4.71
CA GLN A 82 18.41 -9.03 3.44
C GLN A 82 19.40 -7.87 3.60
N GLY A 83 19.72 -7.45 4.82
CA GLY A 83 20.72 -6.42 5.11
C GLY A 83 20.19 -4.98 5.12
N TYR A 84 18.87 -4.78 5.09
CA TYR A 84 18.29 -3.43 5.12
C TYR A 84 18.36 -2.76 6.50
N SER A 85 18.48 -1.43 6.48
CA SER A 85 18.35 -0.58 7.67
C SER A 85 16.87 -0.39 8.02
N VAL A 86 16.35 -1.25 8.89
CA VAL A 86 14.94 -1.26 9.28
C VAL A 86 14.78 -0.91 10.76
N ASP A 87 13.89 0.04 11.02
CA ASP A 87 13.33 0.34 12.34
C ASP A 87 11.89 -0.17 12.41
N PHE A 88 11.48 -0.65 13.58
CA PHE A 88 10.10 -1.03 13.88
C PHE A 88 9.59 -0.18 15.04
N GLN A 89 8.45 0.47 14.85
CA GLN A 89 7.81 1.27 15.89
C GLN A 89 6.36 0.83 16.06
N ASP A 90 6.04 0.39 17.27
CA ASP A 90 4.67 0.18 17.69
C ASP A 90 4.16 1.44 18.40
N THR A 91 3.04 1.99 17.94
CA THR A 91 2.39 3.17 18.56
C THR A 91 0.94 2.88 18.98
N GLN A 92 0.57 1.60 19.02
CA GLN A 92 -0.80 1.18 19.31
C GLN A 92 -1.19 1.35 20.78
N PHE A 93 -0.24 1.62 21.66
CA PHE A 93 -0.51 1.77 23.10
C PHE A 93 -0.97 3.17 23.52
N GLY A 94 -1.00 4.15 22.59
CA GLY A 94 -1.44 5.52 22.89
C GLY A 94 -0.49 6.28 23.81
N ASP A 95 0.73 5.79 23.97
CA ASP A 95 1.82 6.37 24.74
C ASP A 95 2.69 7.34 23.91
N VAL A 96 2.46 7.38 22.60
CA VAL A 96 3.10 8.29 21.66
C VAL A 96 2.13 9.42 21.34
N THR A 97 2.60 10.66 21.40
CA THR A 97 1.86 11.84 20.92
C THR A 97 2.17 12.10 19.45
N GLU A 98 1.31 12.85 18.75
CA GLU A 98 1.56 13.20 17.35
C GLU A 98 2.88 13.98 17.19
N GLU A 99 3.17 14.90 18.11
CA GLU A 99 4.43 15.65 18.12
C GLU A 99 5.64 14.71 18.22
N ARG A 100 5.56 13.69 19.09
CA ARG A 100 6.63 12.72 19.25
C ARG A 100 6.82 11.85 17.99
N LEU A 101 5.73 11.47 17.33
CA LEU A 101 5.78 10.77 16.04
C LEU A 101 6.44 11.65 14.97
N ARG A 102 6.02 12.91 14.86
CA ARG A 102 6.61 13.87 13.90
C ARG A 102 8.11 14.04 14.15
N ASP A 103 8.53 14.15 15.40
CA ASP A 103 9.94 14.25 15.77
C ASP A 103 10.73 13.00 15.41
N LEU A 104 10.19 11.81 15.66
CA LEU A 104 10.80 10.55 15.26
C LEU A 104 11.02 10.49 13.75
N LEU A 105 10.00 10.88 12.97
CA LEU A 105 10.07 10.88 11.51
C LEU A 105 11.13 11.88 11.00
N ARG A 106 11.15 13.11 11.51
CA ARG A 106 12.14 14.15 11.12
C ARG A 106 13.57 13.73 11.41
N ARG A 107 13.82 13.19 12.61
CA ARG A 107 15.18 12.84 13.05
C ARG A 107 15.79 11.68 12.26
N ASN A 108 14.95 10.74 11.84
CA ASN A 108 15.42 9.52 11.19
C ASN A 108 15.37 9.58 9.66
N ASN A 109 14.58 10.48 9.08
CA ASN A 109 14.48 10.69 7.63
C ASN A 109 14.30 9.39 6.83
N TYR A 110 13.22 8.66 7.12
CA TYR A 110 12.93 7.39 6.45
C TYR A 110 12.63 7.57 4.96
N SER A 111 13.13 6.63 4.16
CA SER A 111 12.94 6.59 2.71
C SER A 111 11.72 5.77 2.31
N LEU A 112 11.37 4.77 3.12
CA LEU A 112 10.16 3.97 2.96
C LEU A 112 9.47 3.81 4.32
N VAL A 113 8.15 3.97 4.34
CA VAL A 113 7.32 3.68 5.52
C VAL A 113 6.27 2.64 5.16
N GLY A 114 6.34 1.48 5.81
CA GLY A 114 5.35 0.42 5.72
C GLY A 114 4.31 0.54 6.84
N LEU A 115 3.03 0.53 6.47
CA LEU A 115 1.89 0.60 7.39
C LEU A 115 0.99 -0.63 7.21
N PRO A 116 0.74 -1.42 8.27
CA PRO A 116 -0.24 -2.48 8.21
C PRO A 116 -1.66 -1.90 8.30
N LEU A 117 -2.48 -2.26 7.33
CA LEU A 117 -3.83 -1.76 7.14
C LEU A 117 -4.84 -2.89 7.40
N PHE A 118 -5.57 -2.74 8.50
CA PHE A 118 -6.65 -3.63 8.92
C PHE A 118 -7.97 -2.85 8.94
N THR A 119 -9.09 -3.53 8.72
CA THR A 119 -10.41 -2.90 8.63
C THR A 119 -10.77 -2.03 9.84
N PRO A 120 -10.59 -2.47 11.10
CA PRO A 120 -10.95 -1.61 12.24
C PRO A 120 -10.00 -0.41 12.43
N THR A 121 -8.85 -0.39 11.74
CA THR A 121 -7.80 0.62 11.94
C THR A 121 -7.58 1.50 10.71
N ALA A 122 -8.35 1.30 9.64
CA ALA A 122 -8.11 1.93 8.34
C ALA A 122 -8.05 3.45 8.40
N ASN A 123 -9.02 4.08 9.05
CA ASN A 123 -9.05 5.54 9.20
C ASN A 123 -7.81 6.08 9.94
N HIS A 124 -7.36 5.39 10.99
CA HIS A 124 -6.15 5.77 11.72
C HIS A 124 -4.88 5.62 10.86
N VAL A 125 -4.80 4.57 10.04
CA VAL A 125 -3.70 4.40 9.09
C VAL A 125 -3.68 5.50 8.04
N PHE A 126 -4.85 5.91 7.53
CA PHE A 126 -4.96 7.02 6.56
C PHE A 126 -4.52 8.35 7.18
N ASP A 127 -4.95 8.64 8.41
CA ASP A 127 -4.51 9.84 9.13
C ASP A 127 -3.00 9.78 9.47
N THR A 128 -2.49 8.61 9.82
CA THR A 128 -1.04 8.39 10.01
C THR A 128 -0.26 8.69 8.72
N ALA A 129 -0.78 8.26 7.56
CA ALA A 129 -0.15 8.51 6.27
C ALA A 129 -0.11 10.00 5.90
N LYS A 130 -1.15 10.77 6.24
CA LYS A 130 -1.15 12.25 6.12
C LYS A 130 -0.04 12.88 6.97
N ILE A 131 0.11 12.43 8.22
CA ILE A 131 1.18 12.90 9.10
C ILE A 131 2.55 12.58 8.50
N ILE A 132 2.77 11.33 8.08
CA ILE A 132 4.03 10.91 7.44
C ILE A 132 4.32 11.76 6.23
N ARG A 133 3.35 11.91 5.30
CA ARG A 133 3.53 12.69 4.07
C ARG A 133 3.88 14.14 4.35
N SER A 134 3.29 14.75 5.38
CA SER A 134 3.58 16.13 5.77
C SER A 134 5.00 16.34 6.32
N VAL A 135 5.61 15.29 6.88
CA VAL A 135 6.95 15.35 7.49
C VAL A 135 8.02 14.83 6.54
N LEU A 136 7.72 13.77 5.79
CA LEU A 136 8.59 13.08 4.86
C LEU A 136 7.96 13.12 3.46
N PRO A 137 7.97 14.28 2.78
CA PRO A 137 7.29 14.47 1.50
C PRO A 137 7.83 13.55 0.39
N ASP A 138 9.07 13.09 0.52
CA ASP A 138 9.74 12.23 -0.46
C ASP A 138 9.77 10.74 -0.06
N ALA A 139 9.27 10.35 1.12
CA ALA A 139 9.22 8.94 1.52
C ALA A 139 8.19 8.15 0.71
N VAL A 140 8.53 6.93 0.30
CA VAL A 140 7.58 5.99 -0.30
C VAL A 140 6.71 5.40 0.82
N ILE A 141 5.39 5.48 0.70
CA ILE A 141 4.45 4.91 1.67
C ILE A 141 3.85 3.63 1.09
N VAL A 142 3.91 2.55 1.84
CA VAL A 142 3.41 1.24 1.43
C VAL A 142 2.40 0.71 2.43
N TYR A 143 1.25 0.25 1.94
CA TYR A 143 0.27 -0.46 2.76
C TYR A 143 0.38 -1.97 2.59
N GLY A 144 0.17 -2.71 3.67
CA GLY A 144 0.02 -4.16 3.67
C GLY A 144 -1.15 -4.61 4.55
N GLY A 145 -1.39 -5.91 4.67
CA GLY A 145 -2.43 -6.46 5.54
C GLY A 145 -3.77 -6.72 4.85
N VAL A 146 -4.73 -7.23 5.62
CA VAL A 146 -5.96 -7.84 5.07
C VAL A 146 -6.90 -6.82 4.40
N HIS A 147 -6.99 -5.61 4.94
CA HIS A 147 -7.83 -4.57 4.34
C HIS A 147 -7.20 -4.07 3.04
N ALA A 148 -5.89 -3.81 3.05
CA ALA A 148 -5.15 -3.45 1.84
C ALA A 148 -5.26 -4.54 0.76
N THR A 149 -5.24 -5.82 1.17
CA THR A 149 -5.35 -6.95 0.24
C THR A 149 -6.71 -7.00 -0.45
N ASN A 150 -7.78 -6.83 0.31
CA ASN A 150 -9.15 -7.01 -0.19
C ASN A 150 -9.70 -5.74 -0.88
N LEU A 151 -9.23 -4.57 -0.46
CA LEU A 151 -9.72 -3.25 -0.90
C LEU A 151 -8.55 -2.41 -1.44
N SER A 152 -7.68 -3.02 -2.24
CA SER A 152 -6.41 -2.39 -2.66
C SER A 152 -6.60 -1.14 -3.52
N VAL A 153 -7.66 -1.08 -4.32
CA VAL A 153 -7.95 0.08 -5.19
C VAL A 153 -8.55 1.19 -4.34
N GLU A 154 -9.55 0.85 -3.54
CA GLU A 154 -10.24 1.76 -2.64
C GLU A 154 -9.28 2.36 -1.60
N SER A 155 -8.36 1.56 -1.06
CA SER A 155 -7.32 2.04 -0.14
C SER A 155 -6.44 3.12 -0.79
N LEU A 156 -6.13 2.98 -2.08
CA LEU A 156 -5.38 3.99 -2.84
C LEU A 156 -6.25 5.19 -3.23
N GLU A 157 -7.56 5.02 -3.37
CA GLU A 157 -8.49 6.12 -3.65
C GLU A 157 -8.79 6.96 -2.40
N GLU A 158 -8.89 6.33 -1.23
CA GLU A 158 -9.15 6.97 0.06
C GLU A 158 -7.90 7.60 0.68
N SER A 159 -6.71 7.04 0.39
CA SER A 159 -5.41 7.54 0.85
C SER A 159 -4.47 7.84 -0.32
N PRO A 160 -4.55 9.06 -0.90
CA PRO A 160 -3.65 9.51 -1.96
C PRO A 160 -2.17 9.55 -1.54
N GLU A 161 -1.89 9.62 -0.22
CA GLU A 161 -0.53 9.63 0.32
C GLU A 161 0.20 8.30 0.13
N CYS A 162 -0.54 7.19 0.04
CA CYS A 162 0.00 5.85 -0.19
C CYS A 162 0.50 5.70 -1.64
N ASP A 163 1.67 5.12 -1.84
CA ASP A 163 2.29 4.92 -3.14
C ASP A 163 2.04 3.50 -3.70
N PHE A 164 2.08 2.49 -2.83
CA PHE A 164 1.93 1.08 -3.19
C PHE A 164 1.11 0.32 -2.16
N VAL A 165 0.33 -0.65 -2.60
CA VAL A 165 -0.28 -1.67 -1.75
C VAL A 165 0.38 -3.01 -2.05
N ILE A 166 0.93 -3.66 -1.03
CA ILE A 166 1.35 -5.05 -1.06
C ILE A 166 0.20 -5.90 -0.55
N ARG A 167 -0.23 -6.87 -1.36
CA ARG A 167 -1.36 -7.74 -1.05
C ARG A 167 -0.89 -9.12 -0.64
N ARG A 168 -1.63 -9.75 0.26
CA ARG A 168 -1.35 -11.08 0.83
C ARG A 168 0.00 -11.06 1.55
N GLU A 169 0.79 -12.13 1.38
CA GLU A 169 2.13 -12.23 1.95
C GLU A 169 3.10 -11.26 1.24
N GLY A 170 3.85 -10.52 2.05
CA GLY A 170 4.57 -9.32 1.61
C GLY A 170 6.09 -9.41 1.68
N GLU A 171 6.65 -10.42 2.36
CA GLU A 171 8.07 -10.53 2.68
C GLU A 171 8.94 -10.48 1.43
N TYR A 172 8.67 -11.34 0.45
CA TYR A 172 9.42 -11.34 -0.81
C TYR A 172 9.08 -10.11 -1.67
N THR A 173 7.80 -9.74 -1.71
CA THR A 173 7.29 -8.63 -2.54
C THR A 173 7.89 -7.29 -2.15
N ILE A 174 8.08 -7.01 -0.86
CA ILE A 174 8.68 -5.73 -0.42
C ILE A 174 10.15 -5.62 -0.86
N VAL A 175 10.89 -6.74 -0.92
CA VAL A 175 12.28 -6.74 -1.38
C VAL A 175 12.35 -6.49 -2.89
N GLU A 176 11.50 -7.16 -3.67
CA GLU A 176 11.39 -6.90 -5.11
C GLU A 176 11.06 -5.42 -5.38
N LEU A 177 10.11 -4.85 -4.63
CA LEU A 177 9.74 -3.43 -4.72
C LEU A 177 10.92 -2.52 -4.36
N LEU A 178 11.62 -2.77 -3.25
CA LEU A 178 12.79 -2.00 -2.84
C LEU A 178 13.88 -2.01 -3.91
N GLU A 179 14.17 -3.18 -4.49
CA GLU A 179 15.18 -3.30 -5.54
C GLU A 179 14.79 -2.55 -6.82
N SER A 180 13.52 -2.61 -7.22
CA SER A 180 13.00 -1.81 -8.34
C SER A 180 13.05 -0.30 -8.06
N LEU A 181 12.73 0.13 -6.84
CA LEU A 181 12.82 1.53 -6.42
C LEU A 181 14.28 2.03 -6.43
N LYS A 182 15.23 1.23 -5.93
CA LYS A 182 16.68 1.54 -5.98
C LYS A 182 17.22 1.66 -7.41
N ARG A 183 16.65 0.91 -8.35
CA ARG A 183 16.96 1.02 -9.80
C ARG A 183 16.20 2.16 -10.49
N HIS A 184 15.36 2.88 -9.75
CA HIS A 184 14.49 3.96 -10.26
C HIS A 184 13.60 3.51 -11.42
N GLU A 185 13.14 2.26 -11.38
CA GLU A 185 12.19 1.73 -12.36
C GLU A 185 10.87 2.49 -12.27
N THR A 186 10.24 2.74 -13.42
CA THR A 186 8.93 3.40 -13.51
C THR A 186 7.80 2.43 -13.89
N ASP A 187 8.15 1.17 -14.12
CA ASP A 187 7.21 0.10 -14.41
C ASP A 187 7.41 -1.04 -13.41
N PHE A 188 6.40 -1.24 -12.56
CA PHE A 188 6.41 -2.26 -11.54
C PHE A 188 5.55 -3.48 -11.91
N SER A 189 5.06 -3.57 -13.16
CA SER A 189 4.15 -4.65 -13.62
C SER A 189 4.68 -6.07 -13.41
N ALA A 190 6.01 -6.24 -13.36
CA ALA A 190 6.65 -7.53 -13.11
C ALA A 190 6.65 -7.97 -11.64
N ILE A 191 6.34 -7.08 -10.70
CA ILE A 191 6.33 -7.41 -9.26
C ILE A 191 5.00 -8.03 -8.89
N GLU A 192 5.00 -9.29 -8.47
CA GLU A 192 3.76 -9.97 -8.09
C GLU A 192 3.19 -9.42 -6.77
N GLY A 193 1.87 -9.37 -6.67
CA GLY A 193 1.18 -9.06 -5.42
C GLY A 193 1.00 -7.57 -5.12
N ILE A 194 1.45 -6.65 -5.98
CA ILE A 194 1.26 -5.21 -5.74
C ILE A 194 0.06 -4.61 -6.47
N THR A 195 -0.49 -3.55 -5.89
CA THR A 195 -1.38 -2.57 -6.54
C THR A 195 -0.73 -1.20 -6.47
N TRP A 196 -0.72 -0.45 -7.57
CA TRP A 196 0.03 0.81 -7.70
C TRP A 196 -0.63 1.74 -8.72
N ARG A 197 -0.16 3.00 -8.82
CA ARG A 197 -0.71 3.98 -9.77
C ARG A 197 0.28 4.33 -10.87
N ARG A 198 -0.19 4.44 -12.11
CA ARG A 198 0.56 4.97 -13.25
C ARG A 198 -0.36 5.76 -14.16
N ASP A 199 0.04 6.97 -14.52
CA ASP A 199 -0.62 7.79 -15.55
C ASP A 199 -2.15 7.95 -15.35
N GLY A 200 -2.59 8.16 -14.10
CA GLY A 200 -4.03 8.30 -13.79
C GLY A 200 -4.80 7.01 -13.59
N ALA A 201 -4.17 5.84 -13.77
CA ALA A 201 -4.79 4.53 -13.59
C ALA A 201 -4.23 3.81 -12.37
N THR A 202 -5.09 3.03 -11.72
CA THR A 202 -4.68 2.05 -10.70
C THR A 202 -4.49 0.71 -11.40
N LEU A 203 -3.28 0.14 -11.24
CA LEU A 203 -2.89 -1.14 -11.82
C LEU A 203 -2.78 -2.19 -10.72
N ILE A 204 -3.31 -3.36 -11.03
CA ILE A 204 -3.31 -4.51 -10.16
C ILE A 204 -2.47 -5.60 -10.83
N ASN A 205 -1.32 -5.91 -10.25
CA ASN A 205 -0.48 -6.98 -10.77
C ASN A 205 -1.06 -8.36 -10.39
N THR A 206 -0.55 -9.43 -10.99
CA THR A 206 -0.99 -10.79 -10.63
C THR A 206 -0.65 -11.08 -9.16
N SER A 207 -1.54 -11.77 -8.46
CA SER A 207 -1.27 -12.21 -7.09
C SER A 207 -0.15 -13.25 -7.07
N ARG A 208 0.78 -13.13 -6.12
CA ARG A 208 1.83 -14.15 -5.92
C ARG A 208 1.20 -15.51 -5.66
N GLY A 209 1.66 -16.53 -6.40
CA GLY A 209 1.18 -17.90 -6.30
C GLY A 209 -0.25 -18.14 -6.83
N ALA A 210 -0.85 -17.18 -7.55
CA ALA A 210 -2.07 -17.45 -8.30
C ALA A 210 -1.74 -18.08 -9.65
N GLU A 211 -2.44 -19.16 -10.03
CA GLU A 211 -2.54 -19.53 -11.45
C GLU A 211 -3.21 -18.38 -12.20
N ALA A 212 -2.76 -18.11 -13.43
CA ALA A 212 -3.37 -17.11 -14.29
C ALA A 212 -4.87 -17.43 -14.43
N ALA A 213 -5.73 -16.53 -13.95
CA ALA A 213 -7.17 -16.69 -14.13
C ALA A 213 -7.45 -16.78 -15.64
N PRO A 214 -8.30 -17.72 -16.10
CA PRO A 214 -8.70 -17.76 -17.50
C PRO A 214 -9.35 -16.42 -17.84
N ALA A 215 -8.96 -15.82 -18.97
CA ALA A 215 -9.53 -14.58 -19.46
C ALA A 215 -11.06 -14.71 -19.46
N HIS A 216 -11.75 -13.83 -18.72
CA HIS A 216 -13.21 -13.77 -18.76
C HIS A 216 -13.62 -13.58 -20.23
N PRO A 217 -14.42 -14.49 -20.82
CA PRO A 217 -14.99 -14.22 -22.13
C PRO A 217 -15.83 -12.96 -21.98
N GLN A 218 -15.53 -11.94 -22.77
CA GLN A 218 -16.37 -10.75 -22.85
C GLN A 218 -17.81 -11.21 -23.04
N ALA A 219 -18.70 -10.71 -22.19
CA ALA A 219 -20.12 -10.99 -22.27
C ALA A 219 -20.59 -10.64 -23.68
N GLY A 220 -20.70 -11.65 -24.54
CA GLY A 220 -21.27 -11.54 -25.87
C GLY A 220 -22.67 -10.98 -25.69
N GLY A 221 -22.87 -9.78 -26.23
CA GLY A 221 -24.15 -9.09 -26.20
C GLY A 221 -25.24 -10.07 -26.62
N ARG A 222 -26.28 -10.19 -25.78
CA ARG A 222 -27.52 -10.84 -26.17
C ARG A 222 -28.01 -10.09 -27.40
N GLY A 223 -27.94 -10.76 -28.56
CA GLY A 223 -28.58 -10.29 -29.77
C GLY A 223 -30.05 -10.01 -29.46
N ALA A 224 -30.47 -8.79 -29.72
CA ALA A 224 -31.87 -8.43 -29.80
C ALA A 224 -32.54 -9.39 -30.80
N GLN A 225 -33.50 -10.17 -30.33
CA GLN A 225 -34.46 -10.80 -31.23
C GLN A 225 -35.41 -9.71 -31.69
N ASP A 226 -35.33 -9.37 -32.97
CA ASP A 226 -36.32 -8.58 -33.69
C ASP A 226 -37.70 -9.30 -33.65
N PRO A 227 -38.81 -8.56 -33.49
CA PRO A 227 -40.14 -9.11 -33.70
C PRO A 227 -40.51 -9.10 -35.19
N GLN A 228 -41.46 -9.97 -35.57
CA GLN A 228 -42.08 -10.23 -36.89
C GLN A 228 -41.52 -11.50 -37.58
N VAL A 229 -42.31 -12.52 -37.94
CA VAL A 229 -43.69 -12.58 -38.48
C VAL A 229 -44.47 -13.74 -37.86
#